data_AF-A0A932VEB7-F1
#
_entry.id   AF-A0A932VEB7-F1
#
_cell.length_a   1.000
_cell.length_b   1.000
_cell.length_c   1.000
_cell.angle_alpha   90.00
_cell.angle_beta   90.00
_cell.angle_gamma   90.00
#
_symmetry.space_group_name_H-M   'P 1'
#
loop_
_entity.id
_entity.type
_entity.pdbx_description
1 polymer ?
#
loop_
_entity_poly.entity_id
_entity_poly.type
_entity_poly.pdbx_seq_one_letter_code
_entity_poly.pdbx_strand_id
1 'polypeptide(L)'
;PERQTVWREMDLTGLTLAFQDVLKRSRNRTKVIIRESTSIPERIAQIAKIMKVGELTEFASIMSEEADRSEIITTFIALLELARLKKLKIYQNETFGSIYLTLTDAVDELDPALMTGFQYNNAKSIEEMAVHG
;
A
#
# COMPACT_ATOMS: atom_id res chain seq x y z
N PRO A 1 28.36 -22.48 8.02
CA PRO A 1 28.78 -21.17 7.47
C PRO A 1 27.58 -20.43 6.88
N GLU A 2 27.00 -19.50 7.65
CA GLU A 2 25.89 -18.65 7.20
C GLU A 2 26.39 -17.62 6.17
N ARG A 3 25.68 -17.54 5.05
CA ARG A 3 25.97 -16.56 3.99
C ARG A 3 25.57 -15.18 4.50
N GLN A 4 26.54 -14.30 4.72
CA GLN A 4 26.29 -12.88 4.97
C GLN A 4 25.53 -12.30 3.76
N THR A 5 24.25 -12.00 3.95
CA THR A 5 23.46 -11.22 3.00
C THR A 5 23.75 -9.75 3.25
N VAL A 6 24.46 -9.13 2.32
CA VAL A 6 24.70 -7.69 2.31
C VAL A 6 23.41 -6.99 1.90
N TRP A 7 22.74 -6.34 2.86
CA TRP A 7 21.50 -5.60 2.63
C TRP A 7 21.79 -4.30 1.91
N ARG A 8 21.14 -4.07 0.78
CA ARG A 8 21.21 -2.82 0.01
C ARG A 8 19.86 -2.15 -0.02
N GLU A 9 19.88 -0.84 0.09
CA GLU A 9 18.72 0.02 -0.13
C GLU A 9 18.14 -0.26 -1.52
N MET A 10 16.81 -0.42 -1.60
CA MET A 10 16.14 -0.72 -2.86
C MET A 10 15.97 0.58 -3.64
N ASP A 11 16.58 0.63 -4.83
CA ASP A 11 16.40 1.73 -5.75
C ASP A 11 15.05 1.62 -6.48
N LEU A 12 14.67 2.69 -7.19
CA LEU A 12 13.44 2.74 -7.98
C LEU A 12 13.35 1.61 -9.02
N THR A 13 14.50 1.18 -9.56
CA THR A 13 14.58 0.07 -10.50
C THR A 13 14.18 -1.25 -9.84
N GLY A 14 14.72 -1.54 -8.65
CA GLY A 14 14.39 -2.71 -7.85
C GLY A 14 12.90 -2.75 -7.48
N LEU A 15 12.34 -1.59 -7.10
CA LEU A 15 10.91 -1.49 -6.80
C LEU A 15 10.03 -1.75 -8.04
N THR A 16 10.45 -1.24 -9.20
CA THR A 16 9.74 -1.46 -10.48
C THR A 16 9.75 -2.93 -10.87
N LEU A 17 10.89 -3.61 -10.73
CA LEU A 17 11.02 -5.04 -11.05
C LEU A 17 10.19 -5.91 -10.09
N ALA A 18 10.17 -5.57 -8.80
CA ALA A 18 9.32 -6.24 -7.82
C ALA A 18 7.82 -6.08 -8.16
N PHE A 19 7.41 -4.88 -8.56
CA PHE A 19 6.03 -4.62 -9.00
C PHE A 19 5.67 -5.39 -10.27
N GLN A 20 6.56 -5.44 -11.26
CA GLN A 20 6.35 -6.24 -12.48
C GLN A 20 6.19 -7.73 -12.19
N ASP A 21 6.94 -8.28 -11.24
CA ASP A 21 6.82 -9.68 -10.83
C ASP A 21 5.47 -9.96 -10.15
N VAL A 22 5.00 -9.04 -9.30
CA VAL A 22 3.66 -9.10 -8.69
C VAL A 22 2.57 -9.11 -9.77
N LEU A 23 2.69 -8.25 -10.79
CA LEU A 23 1.74 -8.20 -11.92
C LEU A 23 1.76 -9.49 -12.76
N LYS A 24 2.95 -10.04 -13.05
CA LYS A 24 3.09 -11.31 -13.79
C LYS A 24 2.43 -12.46 -13.05
N ARG A 25 2.61 -12.55 -11.73
CA ARG A 25 1.96 -13.57 -10.88
C ARG A 25 0.44 -13.37 -10.78
N SER A 26 -0.06 -12.17 -11.04
CA SER A 26 -1.50 -11.88 -11.06
C SER A 26 -2.20 -12.37 -12.32
N ARG A 27 -1.50 -12.46 -13.46
CA ARG A 27 -2.11 -12.71 -14.78
C ARG A 27 -2.62 -14.15 -14.99
N ASN A 28 -2.25 -15.09 -14.13
CA ASN A 28 -2.61 -16.52 -14.24
C ASN A 28 -3.74 -16.96 -13.30
N ARG A 29 -4.59 -16.06 -12.81
CA ARG A 29 -5.74 -16.45 -11.97
C ARG A 29 -7.05 -16.19 -12.70
N THR A 30 -7.69 -17.29 -13.11
CA THR A 30 -9.07 -17.38 -13.58
C THR A 30 -9.98 -16.50 -12.72
N LYS A 31 -10.90 -15.76 -13.37
CA LYS A 31 -11.98 -14.99 -12.75
C LYS A 31 -12.59 -15.77 -11.58
N VAL A 32 -12.41 -15.29 -10.35
CA VAL A 32 -13.17 -15.73 -9.18
C VAL A 32 -13.67 -14.47 -8.48
N ILE A 33 -15.00 -14.33 -8.50
CA ILE A 33 -15.88 -13.49 -7.66
C ILE A 33 -15.32 -12.10 -7.31
N ILE A 34 -15.91 -11.07 -7.91
CA ILE A 34 -15.76 -9.69 -7.44
C ILE A 34 -16.42 -9.62 -6.06
N ARG A 35 -15.65 -9.90 -5.01
CA ARG A 35 -15.92 -9.30 -3.70
C ARG A 35 -15.66 -7.81 -3.89
N GLU A 36 -16.57 -6.97 -3.40
CA GLU A 36 -16.32 -5.54 -3.29
C GLU A 36 -15.07 -5.36 -2.42
N SER A 37 -13.92 -5.20 -3.06
CA SER A 37 -12.65 -4.97 -2.37
C SER A 37 -12.69 -3.56 -1.82
N THR A 38 -12.50 -3.39 -0.51
CA THR A 38 -12.33 -2.09 0.14
C THR A 38 -11.40 -1.21 -0.70
N SER A 39 -11.83 0.01 -1.04
CA SER A 39 -11.01 0.94 -1.81
C SER A 39 -9.83 1.45 -0.96
N ILE A 40 -8.80 2.02 -1.61
CA ILE A 40 -7.66 2.60 -0.89
C ILE A 40 -8.11 3.71 0.09
N PRO A 41 -8.98 4.68 -0.29
CA PRO A 41 -9.45 5.69 0.64
C PRO A 41 -10.22 5.12 1.83
N GLU A 42 -11.10 4.15 1.59
CA GLU A 42 -11.82 3.47 2.67
C GLU A 42 -10.86 2.73 3.59
N ARG A 43 -9.82 2.09 3.04
CA ARG A 43 -8.83 1.37 3.84
C ARG A 43 -7.97 2.32 4.67
N ILE A 44 -7.62 3.48 4.14
CA ILE A 44 -6.94 4.54 4.90
C ILE A 44 -7.82 5.03 6.05
N ALA A 45 -9.11 5.25 5.80
CA ALA A 45 -10.06 5.63 6.84
C ALA A 45 -10.22 4.56 7.93
N GLN A 46 -10.12 3.27 7.57
CA GLN A 46 -10.09 2.17 8.55
C GLN A 46 -8.80 2.19 9.38
N ILE A 47 -7.62 2.32 8.73
CA ILE A 47 -6.33 2.40 9.41
C ILE A 47 -6.30 3.56 10.40
N ALA A 48 -6.85 4.73 10.01
CA ALA A 48 -6.96 5.91 10.87
C ALA A 48 -7.80 5.69 12.14
N LYS A 49 -8.78 4.78 12.10
CA LYS A 49 -9.60 4.43 13.27
C LYS A 49 -8.91 3.42 14.19
N ILE A 50 -8.02 2.59 13.64
CA ILE A 50 -7.31 1.53 14.37
C ILE A 50 -6.07 2.10 15.05
N MET A 51 -5.30 2.91 14.32
CA MET A 51 -4.03 3.45 14.78
C MET A 51 -4.20 4.78 15.51
N LYS A 52 -3.36 5.02 16.51
CA LYS A 52 -3.26 6.33 17.18
C LYS A 52 -1.93 7.00 16.83
N VAL A 53 -1.96 8.34 16.77
CA VAL A 53 -0.77 9.14 16.52
C VAL A 53 0.28 8.88 17.60
N GLY A 54 1.52 8.60 17.17
CA GLY A 54 2.64 8.32 18.06
C GLY A 54 2.68 6.91 18.67
N GLU A 55 1.65 6.08 18.47
CA GLU A 55 1.62 4.70 18.99
C GLU A 55 2.28 3.73 18.00
N LEU A 56 3.01 2.75 18.52
CA LEU A 56 3.60 1.68 17.72
C LEU A 56 2.56 0.56 17.54
N THR A 57 2.17 0.31 16.29
CA THR A 57 1.17 -0.71 15.93
C THR A 57 1.80 -1.75 15.01
N GLU A 58 1.56 -3.04 15.25
CA GLU A 58 2.01 -4.09 14.35
C GLU A 58 1.12 -4.15 13.10
N PHE A 59 1.73 -4.24 11.92
CA PHE A 59 1.03 -4.33 10.63
C PHE A 59 0.00 -5.46 10.59
N ALA A 60 0.34 -6.64 11.12
CA ALA A 60 -0.58 -7.77 11.15
C ALA A 60 -1.86 -7.46 11.94
N SER A 61 -1.77 -6.63 12.99
CA SER A 61 -2.92 -6.27 13.83
C SER A 61 -3.94 -5.33 13.16
N ILE A 62 -3.58 -4.71 12.02
CA ILE A 62 -4.51 -3.86 11.26
C ILE A 62 -5.36 -4.67 10.27
N MET A 63 -5.02 -5.95 10.06
CA MET A 63 -5.73 -6.86 9.16
C MET A 63 -6.92 -7.50 9.88
N SER A 64 -7.94 -7.89 9.11
CA SER A 64 -8.99 -8.76 9.61
C SER A 64 -8.44 -10.17 9.92
N GLU A 65 -9.12 -10.91 10.80
CA GLU A 65 -8.70 -12.28 11.17
C GLU A 65 -8.66 -13.23 9.95
N GLU A 66 -9.53 -13.00 8.97
CA GLU A 66 -9.67 -13.80 7.73
C GLU A 66 -9.15 -13.04 6.50
N ALA A 67 -8.14 -12.17 6.69
CA ALA A 67 -7.64 -11.30 5.64
C ALA A 67 -7.18 -12.07 4.40
N ASP A 68 -7.79 -11.76 3.26
CA ASP A 68 -7.43 -12.34 1.98
C ASP A 68 -6.28 -11.58 1.30
N ARG A 69 -5.78 -12.14 0.20
CA ARG A 69 -4.69 -11.50 -0.56
C ARG A 69 -5.06 -10.11 -1.08
N SER A 70 -6.34 -9.83 -1.34
CA SER A 70 -6.79 -8.52 -1.81
C SER A 70 -6.74 -7.49 -0.69
N GLU A 71 -7.18 -7.86 0.53
CA GLU A 71 -7.06 -7.01 1.71
C GLU A 71 -5.60 -6.70 2.02
N ILE A 72 -4.73 -7.71 1.99
CA ILE A 72 -3.30 -7.53 2.27
C ILE A 72 -2.68 -6.53 1.29
N ILE A 73 -2.94 -6.69 -0.01
CA ILE A 73 -2.42 -5.81 -1.06
C ILE A 73 -2.96 -4.38 -0.89
N THR A 74 -4.28 -4.24 -0.67
CA THR A 74 -4.92 -2.93 -0.54
C THR A 74 -4.39 -2.18 0.69
N THR A 75 -4.27 -2.88 1.82
CA THR A 75 -3.70 -2.33 3.05
C THR A 75 -2.26 -1.89 2.83
N PHE A 76 -1.47 -2.71 2.14
CA PHE A 76 -0.08 -2.37 1.85
C PHE A 76 0.01 -1.09 0.98
N ILE A 77 -0.82 -0.98 -0.06
CA ILE A 77 -0.89 0.23 -0.91
C ILE A 77 -1.35 1.44 -0.10
N ALA A 78 -2.34 1.30 0.77
CA ALA A 78 -2.82 2.35 1.66
C ALA A 78 -1.70 2.88 2.59
N LEU A 79 -0.87 1.98 3.13
CA LEU A 79 0.27 2.38 3.96
C LEU A 79 1.37 3.09 3.15
N LEU A 80 1.64 2.63 1.92
CA LEU A 80 2.58 3.31 1.03
C LEU A 80 2.11 4.73 0.70
N GLU A 81 0.80 4.91 0.51
CA GLU A 81 0.22 6.22 0.25
C GLU A 81 0.33 7.14 1.48
N LEU A 82 0.04 6.63 2.68
CA LEU A 82 0.24 7.38 3.93
C LEU A 82 1.72 7.74 4.16
N ALA A 83 2.65 6.84 3.82
CA ALA A 83 4.08 7.10 3.88
C ALA A 83 4.50 8.18 2.86
N ARG A 84 3.97 8.13 1.63
CA ARG A 84 4.16 9.15 0.58
C ARG A 84 3.70 10.54 1.05
N LEU A 85 2.58 10.58 1.77
CA LEU A 85 2.02 11.79 2.39
C LEU A 85 2.72 12.21 3.69
N LYS A 86 3.77 11.48 4.11
CA LYS A 86 4.53 11.70 5.36
C LYS A 86 3.70 11.60 6.64
N LYS A 87 2.57 10.91 6.59
CA LYS A 87 1.64 10.66 7.71
C LYS A 87 1.95 9.37 8.47
N LEU A 88 2.86 8.54 7.95
CA LEU A 88 3.18 7.22 8.49
C LEU A 88 4.69 6.96 8.46
N LYS A 89 5.22 6.44 9.57
CA LYS A 89 6.54 5.82 9.65
C LYS A 89 6.39 4.31 9.69
N ILE A 90 7.27 3.61 8.99
CA ILE A 90 7.28 2.14 8.85
C ILE A 90 8.64 1.64 9.35
N TYR A 91 8.62 0.59 10.16
CA TYR A 91 9.79 -0.02 10.77
C TYR A 91 9.79 -1.53 10.51
N GLN A 92 10.90 -2.09 10.04
CA GLN A 92 11.09 -3.53 9.86
C GLN A 92 12.54 -3.90 10.19
N ASN A 93 12.72 -4.87 11.08
CA ASN A 93 14.04 -5.27 11.57
C ASN A 93 14.75 -6.24 10.62
N GLU A 94 14.01 -7.14 9.98
CA GLU A 94 14.53 -8.15 9.07
C GLU A 94 13.60 -8.35 7.87
N THR A 95 14.15 -8.78 6.74
CA THR A 95 13.34 -9.02 5.53
C THR A 95 12.32 -10.11 5.79
N PHE A 96 11.06 -9.83 5.46
CA PHE A 96 9.89 -10.69 5.77
C PHE A 96 9.57 -10.87 7.27
N GLY A 97 10.25 -10.14 8.16
CA GLY A 97 9.88 -10.06 9.57
C GLY A 97 8.72 -9.10 9.83
N SER A 98 8.30 -8.99 11.10
CA SER A 98 7.22 -8.09 11.52
C SER A 98 7.45 -6.65 11.07
N ILE A 99 6.38 -6.03 10.59
CA ILE A 99 6.34 -4.63 10.21
C ILE A 99 5.61 -3.87 11.31
N TYR A 100 6.22 -2.79 11.78
CA TYR A 100 5.62 -1.89 12.76
C TYR A 100 5.38 -0.52 12.15
N LEU A 101 4.33 0.13 12.62
CA LEU A 101 3.77 1.34 12.04
C LEU A 101 3.58 2.38 13.13
N THR A 102 3.82 3.65 12.81
CA THR A 102 3.48 4.77 13.68
C THR A 102 2.93 5.92 12.85
N LEU A 103 1.72 6.38 13.18
CA LEU A 103 1.18 7.61 12.59
C LEU A 103 1.95 8.82 13.14
N THR A 104 2.35 9.71 12.25
CA THR A 104 3.07 10.94 12.62
C THR A 104 2.14 12.09 12.91
N ASP A 105 0.91 12.03 12.39
CA ASP A 105 -0.09 13.07 12.48
C ASP A 105 -1.48 12.47 12.22
N ALA A 106 -2.55 13.20 12.56
CA ALA A 106 -3.91 12.77 12.29
C ALA A 106 -4.16 12.62 10.77
N VAL A 107 -5.00 11.65 10.43
CA VAL A 107 -5.35 11.28 9.05
C VAL A 107 -6.65 11.97 8.60
N ASP A 108 -7.32 12.68 9.51
CA ASP A 108 -8.65 13.27 9.36
C ASP A 108 -8.70 14.42 8.33
N GLU A 109 -7.54 14.97 7.97
CA GLU A 109 -7.38 16.09 7.03
C GLU A 109 -6.72 15.66 5.69
N LEU A 110 -6.86 14.41 5.29
CA LEU A 110 -6.39 14.01 3.95
C LEU A 110 -7.41 14.45 2.89
N ASP A 111 -7.01 15.38 2.03
CA ASP A 111 -7.75 15.72 0.82
C ASP A 111 -7.89 14.47 -0.06
N PRO A 112 -9.12 14.00 -0.35
CA PRO A 112 -9.36 12.85 -1.24
C PRO A 112 -8.65 13.00 -2.60
N ALA A 113 -8.50 14.22 -3.13
CA ALA A 113 -7.77 14.46 -4.37
C ALA A 113 -6.28 14.11 -4.25
N LEU A 114 -5.67 14.30 -3.08
CA LEU A 114 -4.28 13.92 -2.82
C LEU A 114 -4.09 12.41 -2.62
N MET A 115 -5.14 11.70 -2.19
CA MET A 115 -5.15 10.24 -1.99
C MET A 115 -5.27 9.45 -3.31
N THR A 116 -5.65 10.13 -4.40
CA THR A 116 -5.85 9.53 -5.72
C THR A 116 -4.60 9.48 -6.58
N GLY A 117 -3.38 9.59 -6.06
CA GLY A 117 -2.15 9.56 -6.89
C GLY A 117 -2.08 8.41 -7.91
N PHE A 118 -2.74 7.28 -7.64
CA PHE A 118 -2.93 6.16 -8.57
C PHE A 118 -4.12 6.31 -9.54
N GLN A 119 -5.23 6.96 -9.16
CA GLN A 119 -6.37 7.23 -10.04
C GLN A 119 -6.16 8.48 -10.91
N TYR A 120 -5.47 9.51 -10.43
CA TYR A 120 -5.19 10.75 -11.15
C TYR A 120 -4.36 10.51 -12.42
N ASN A 121 -3.31 9.68 -12.34
CA ASN A 121 -2.52 9.31 -13.51
C ASN A 121 -3.32 8.53 -14.57
N ASN A 122 -4.33 7.77 -14.13
CA ASN A 122 -5.21 7.03 -15.02
C ASN A 122 -6.33 7.93 -15.61
N ALA A 123 -6.90 8.84 -14.80
CA ALA A 123 -7.93 9.77 -15.22
C ALA A 123 -7.40 10.81 -16.21
N LYS A 124 -6.21 11.38 -15.96
CA LYS A 124 -5.56 12.32 -16.89
C LYS A 124 -5.24 11.67 -18.24
N SER A 125 -4.78 10.41 -18.23
CA SER A 125 -4.51 9.68 -19.47
C SER A 125 -5.78 9.45 -20.30
N ILE A 126 -6.93 9.23 -19.65
CA ILE A 126 -8.22 9.05 -20.34
C ILE A 126 -8.77 10.38 -20.88
N GLU A 127 -8.65 11.47 -20.11
CA GLU A 127 -9.07 12.81 -20.56
C GLU A 127 -8.20 13.35 -21.69
N GLU A 128 -6.88 13.15 -21.65
CA GLU A 128 -5.97 13.56 -22.73
C GLU A 128 -6.20 12.76 -24.03
N MET A 129 -6.63 11.49 -23.93
CA MET A 129 -7.05 10.66 -25.08
C MET A 129 -8.41 11.06 -25.65
N ALA A 130 -9.34 11.56 -24.83
CA ALA A 130 -10.67 12.00 -25.26
C ALA A 130 -10.68 13.36 -25.98
N VAL A 131 -9.63 14.17 -25.80
CA VAL A 131 -9.51 15.51 -26.41
C VAL A 131 -8.81 15.45 -27.79
N HIS A 132 -8.13 14.36 -28.12
CA HIS A 132 -7.42 14.17 -29.40
C HIS A 132 -8.02 13.05 -30.29
N GLY A 133 -9.26 12.66 -30.04
CA GLY A 133 -10.01 11.67 -30.84
C GLY A 133 -11.13 12.28 -31.67
#